data_AF-A0A0M3A7L3-F1
#
_entry.id   AF-A0A0M3A7L3-F1
#
_cell.length_a   1.000
_cell.length_b   1.000
_cell.length_c   1.000
_cell.angle_alpha   90.00
_cell.angle_beta   90.00
_cell.angle_gamma   90.00
#
_symmetry.space_group_name_H-M   'P 1'
#
loop_
_entity.id
_entity.type
_entity.pdbx_description
1 polymer ?
#
loop_
_entity_poly.entity_id
_entity_poly.type
_entity_poly.pdbx_seq_one_letter_code
_entity_poly.pdbx_strand_id
1 'polypeptide(L)'
;MRKIYVILTLVGIVLPFSQLIRWLIEYGINIELFIKQILENPVAAFAWLDVVVTVIVITFMIINEGKKLKMTSLWIPIAASFIGGASVGLPLFLYMRQHHLDKIQQTQLD
;
A
#
# COMPACT_ATOMS: atom_id res chain seq x y z
N MET A 1 -12.41 8.41 11.54
CA MET A 1 -11.74 7.42 10.64
C MET A 1 -10.27 7.73 10.37
N ARG A 2 -9.87 9.00 10.24
CA ARG A 2 -8.50 9.39 9.84
C ARG A 2 -7.36 8.74 10.65
N LYS A 3 -7.48 8.69 11.98
CA LYS A 3 -6.51 8.03 12.88
C LYS A 3 -6.36 6.52 12.62
N ILE A 4 -7.47 5.84 12.33
CA ILE A 4 -7.48 4.39 12.06
C ILE A 4 -6.67 4.10 10.79
N TYR A 5 -6.84 4.90 9.74
CA TYR A 5 -6.08 4.74 8.51
C TYR A 5 -4.57 4.93 8.72
N VAL A 6 -4.16 5.91 9.53
CA VAL A 6 -2.74 6.08 9.89
C VAL A 6 -2.21 4.85 10.62
N ILE A 7 -2.95 4.34 11.62
CA ILE A 7 -2.54 3.14 12.36
C ILE A 7 -2.42 1.94 11.42
N LEU A 8 -3.39 1.74 10.52
CA LEU A 8 -3.35 0.65 9.55
C LEU A 8 -2.18 0.80 8.56
N THR A 9 -1.85 2.01 8.12
CA THR A 9 -0.64 2.26 7.29
C THR A 9 0.62 1.88 8.06
N LEU A 10 0.75 2.28 9.34
CA LEU A 10 1.91 1.94 10.15
C LEU A 10 2.02 0.43 10.38
N VAL A 11 0.93 -0.25 10.69
CA VAL A 11 0.89 -1.71 10.83
C VAL A 11 1.27 -2.38 9.51
N GLY A 12 0.74 -1.87 8.39
CA GLY A 12 1.04 -2.36 7.05
C GLY A 12 2.50 -2.15 6.62
N ILE A 13 3.23 -1.22 7.24
CA ILE A 13 4.68 -1.07 7.07
C ILE A 13 5.41 -2.01 8.03
N VAL A 14 5.11 -1.97 9.32
CA VAL A 14 5.89 -2.67 10.34
C VAL A 14 5.86 -4.18 10.13
N LEU A 15 4.68 -4.77 9.87
CA LEU A 15 4.57 -6.22 9.78
C LEU A 15 5.33 -6.81 8.57
N PRO A 16 5.08 -6.39 7.32
CA PRO A 16 5.75 -6.99 6.16
C PRO A 16 7.24 -6.66 6.14
N PHE A 17 7.61 -5.40 6.44
CA PHE A 17 9.02 -5.00 6.42
C PHE A 17 9.82 -5.66 7.53
N SER A 18 9.22 -5.99 8.68
CA SER A 18 9.94 -6.76 9.71
C SER A 18 10.39 -8.13 9.21
N GLN A 19 9.58 -8.81 8.39
CA GLN A 19 9.94 -10.11 7.82
C GLN A 19 10.95 -9.95 6.69
N LEU A 20 10.77 -8.94 5.83
CA LEU A 20 11.72 -8.63 4.77
C LEU A 20 13.10 -8.26 5.33
N ILE A 21 13.16 -7.44 6.39
CA ILE A 21 14.43 -7.06 7.05
C ILE A 21 15.12 -8.27 7.65
N ARG A 22 14.39 -9.17 8.33
CA ARG A 22 14.97 -10.41 8.86
C ARG A 22 15.61 -11.23 7.76
N TRP A 23 14.89 -11.40 6.65
CA TRP A 23 15.39 -12.11 5.48
C TRP A 23 16.62 -11.42 4.86
N LEU A 24 16.63 -10.09 4.75
CA LEU A 24 17.77 -9.30 4.29
C LEU A 24 19.00 -9.44 5.19
N ILE A 25 18.82 -9.54 6.50
CA ILE A 25 19.93 -9.76 7.45
C ILE A 25 20.54 -11.16 7.24
N GLU A 26 19.72 -12.15 6.93
CA GLU A 26 20.14 -13.54 6.78
C GLU A 26 20.78 -13.82 5.40
N TYR A 27 20.21 -13.27 4.33
CA TYR A 27 20.58 -13.61 2.95
C TYR A 27 21.19 -12.44 2.16
N GLY A 28 21.19 -11.23 2.71
CA GLY A 28 21.61 -10.02 2.00
C GLY A 28 20.64 -9.61 0.89
N ILE A 29 21.12 -8.82 -0.06
CA ILE A 29 20.34 -8.42 -1.25
C ILE A 29 20.52 -9.50 -2.34
N ASN A 30 19.76 -10.59 -2.24
CA ASN A 30 19.79 -11.68 -3.21
C ASN A 30 18.42 -11.92 -3.88
N ILE A 31 18.12 -11.13 -4.91
CA ILE A 31 16.82 -11.15 -5.60
C ILE A 31 16.53 -12.53 -6.22
N GLU A 32 17.54 -13.22 -6.74
CA GLU A 32 17.38 -14.55 -7.32
C GLU A 32 16.91 -15.57 -6.28
N LEU A 33 17.57 -15.59 -5.11
CA LEU A 33 17.18 -16.46 -4.01
C LEU A 33 15.78 -16.12 -3.47
N PHE A 34 15.45 -14.82 -3.39
CA PHE A 34 14.13 -14.37 -2.97
C PHE A 34 13.02 -14.93 -3.87
N ILE A 35 13.17 -14.78 -5.19
CA ILE A 35 12.21 -15.31 -6.17
C ILE A 35 12.14 -16.84 -6.07
N LYS A 36 13.29 -17.51 -5.97
CA LYS A 36 13.36 -18.97 -5.83
C LYS A 36 12.56 -19.45 -4.61
N GLN A 37 12.74 -18.84 -3.44
CA GLN A 37 12.04 -19.22 -2.22
C GLN A 37 10.52 -18.98 -2.29
N ILE A 38 10.09 -17.93 -3.00
CA ILE A 38 8.67 -17.68 -3.26
C ILE A 38 8.08 -18.81 -4.12
N LEU A 39 8.79 -19.22 -5.17
CA LEU A 39 8.30 -20.23 -6.12
C LEU A 39 8.38 -21.66 -5.58
N GLU A 40 9.32 -21.96 -4.69
CA GLU A 40 9.45 -23.28 -4.05
C GLU A 40 8.33 -23.60 -3.06
N ASN A 41 7.68 -22.57 -2.50
CA ASN A 41 6.56 -22.74 -1.57
C ASN A 41 5.25 -22.26 -2.19
N PRO A 42 4.29 -23.15 -2.49
CA PRO A 42 3.01 -22.77 -3.11
C PRO A 42 2.21 -21.72 -2.34
N VAL A 43 2.27 -21.72 -1.01
CA VAL A 43 1.57 -20.74 -0.16
C VAL A 43 2.24 -19.36 -0.27
N ALA A 44 3.58 -19.32 -0.31
CA ALA A 44 4.32 -18.08 -0.54
C ALA A 44 4.05 -17.52 -1.94
N ALA A 45 4.06 -18.37 -2.97
CA ALA A 45 3.71 -17.99 -4.34
C ALA A 45 2.30 -17.39 -4.41
N PHE A 46 1.31 -18.04 -3.79
CA PHE A 46 -0.06 -17.51 -3.71
C PHE A 46 -0.10 -16.13 -3.03
N ALA A 47 0.54 -15.97 -1.88
CA ALA A 47 0.55 -14.70 -1.15
C ALA A 47 1.18 -13.56 -1.97
N TRP A 48 2.28 -13.82 -2.68
CA TRP A 48 2.92 -12.81 -3.53
C TRP A 48 2.10 -12.46 -4.78
N LEU A 49 1.49 -13.47 -5.42
CA LEU A 49 0.61 -13.25 -6.56
C LEU A 49 -0.62 -12.43 -6.16
N ASP A 50 -1.24 -12.75 -5.02
CA ASP A 50 -2.36 -11.98 -4.47
C ASP A 50 -1.98 -10.52 -4.17
N VAL A 51 -0.78 -10.28 -3.61
CA VAL A 51 -0.26 -8.92 -3.40
C VAL A 51 -0.10 -8.16 -4.71
N VAL A 52 0.49 -8.79 -5.75
CA VAL A 52 0.68 -8.16 -7.07
C VAL A 52 -0.66 -7.77 -7.69
N VAL A 53 -1.61 -8.70 -7.73
CA VAL A 53 -2.96 -8.44 -8.26
C VAL A 53 -3.65 -7.33 -7.47
N THR A 54 -3.57 -7.37 -6.15
CA THR A 54 -4.19 -6.37 -5.27
C THR A 54 -3.58 -4.99 -5.46
N VAL A 55 -2.25 -4.86 -5.64
CA VAL A 55 -1.60 -3.57 -5.94
C VAL A 55 -2.06 -2.98 -7.26
N ILE A 56 -2.27 -3.81 -8.29
CA ILE A 56 -2.83 -3.38 -9.58
C ILE A 56 -4.25 -2.85 -9.37
N VAL A 57 -5.11 -3.61 -8.70
CA VAL A 57 -6.50 -3.21 -8.40
C VAL A 57 -6.54 -1.90 -7.62
N ILE A 58 -5.72 -1.75 -6.57
CA ILE A 58 -5.61 -0.53 -5.77
C ILE A 58 -5.16 0.65 -6.64
N THR A 59 -4.19 0.45 -7.55
CA THR A 59 -3.73 1.51 -8.45
C THR A 59 -4.86 2.04 -9.33
N PHE A 60 -5.65 1.15 -9.93
CA PHE A 60 -6.83 1.55 -10.70
C PHE A 60 -7.89 2.25 -9.83
N MET A 61 -8.14 1.76 -8.62
CA MET A 61 -9.06 2.38 -7.67
C MET A 61 -8.61 3.81 -7.30
N ILE A 62 -7.33 4.00 -6.96
CA ILE A 62 -6.74 5.31 -6.64
C ILE A 62 -6.92 6.28 -7.80
N ILE A 63 -6.61 5.85 -9.04
CA ILE A 63 -6.73 6.70 -10.22
C ILE A 63 -8.19 7.07 -10.48
N ASN A 64 -9.11 6.10 -10.44
CA ASN A 64 -10.51 6.31 -10.73
C ASN A 64 -11.19 7.23 -9.70
N GLU A 65 -11.06 6.90 -8.42
CA GLU A 65 -11.65 7.70 -7.34
C GLU A 65 -10.96 9.05 -7.18
N GLY A 66 -9.63 9.07 -7.24
CA GLY A 66 -8.86 10.30 -7.10
C GLY A 66 -9.18 11.32 -8.18
N LYS A 67 -9.36 10.88 -9.44
CA LYS A 67 -9.82 11.75 -10.53
C LYS A 67 -11.24 12.25 -10.32
N LYS A 68 -12.17 11.38 -9.90
CA LYS A 68 -13.57 11.76 -9.62
C LYS A 68 -13.67 12.84 -8.54
N LEU A 69 -12.86 12.71 -7.49
CA LEU A 69 -12.81 13.66 -6.38
C LEU A 69 -11.89 14.86 -6.64
N LYS A 70 -11.27 14.98 -7.82
CA LYS A 70 -10.28 16.04 -8.16
C LYS A 70 -9.15 16.16 -7.12
N MET A 71 -8.75 15.04 -6.54
CA MET A 71 -7.67 14.97 -5.57
C MET A 71 -6.32 15.19 -6.26
N THR A 72 -5.42 15.92 -5.59
CA THR A 72 -4.02 16.07 -6.02
C THR A 72 -3.12 15.04 -5.33
N SER A 73 -1.93 14.80 -5.88
CA SER A 73 -0.90 13.91 -5.28
C SER A 73 -1.24 12.42 -5.20
N LEU A 74 -2.04 11.91 -6.15
CA LEU A 74 -2.37 10.48 -6.26
C LEU A 74 -1.15 9.58 -6.50
N TRP A 75 -0.02 10.14 -6.94
CA TRP A 75 1.23 9.40 -7.11
C TRP A 75 1.78 8.85 -5.79
N ILE A 76 1.52 9.51 -4.65
CA ILE A 76 2.01 9.10 -3.33
C ILE A 76 1.45 7.73 -2.92
N PRO A 77 0.13 7.50 -2.86
CA PRO A 77 -0.41 6.19 -2.50
C PRO A 77 -0.13 5.13 -3.56
N ILE A 78 0.04 5.50 -4.83
CA ILE A 78 0.49 4.57 -5.88
C ILE A 78 1.91 4.09 -5.57
N ALA A 79 2.87 5.01 -5.39
CA ALA A 79 4.24 4.65 -5.03
C ALA A 79 4.30 3.81 -3.74
N ALA A 80 3.51 4.19 -2.73
CA ALA A 80 3.42 3.42 -1.50
C ALA A 80 2.85 1.99 -1.72
N SER A 81 1.93 1.81 -2.66
CA SER A 81 1.39 0.49 -3.03
C SER A 81 2.46 -0.38 -3.68
N PHE A 82 3.32 0.18 -4.53
CA PHE A 82 4.39 -0.57 -5.18
C PHE A 82 5.55 -0.91 -4.24
N ILE A 83 5.88 -0.01 -3.29
CA ILE A 83 6.99 -0.22 -2.35
C ILE A 83 6.56 -1.10 -1.17
N GLY A 84 5.40 -0.79 -0.58
CA GLY A 84 4.92 -1.42 0.65
C GLY A 84 3.79 -2.42 0.47
N GLY A 85 3.33 -2.64 -0.76
CA GLY A 85 2.18 -3.50 -1.04
C GLY A 85 0.84 -2.88 -0.68
N ALA A 86 -0.20 -3.70 -0.79
CA ALA A 86 -1.59 -3.31 -0.55
C ALA A 86 -1.84 -2.78 0.88
N SER A 87 -1.15 -3.37 1.87
CA SER A 87 -1.28 -3.02 3.30
C SER A 87 -0.85 -1.59 3.63
N VAL A 88 -0.02 -0.96 2.80
CA VAL A 88 0.44 0.42 2.99
C VAL A 88 -0.33 1.38 2.08
N GLY A 89 -0.44 1.03 0.80
CA GLY A 89 -1.02 1.89 -0.23
C GLY A 89 -2.50 2.20 -0.02
N LEU A 90 -3.30 1.19 0.29
CA LEU A 90 -4.74 1.33 0.51
C LEU A 90 -5.08 2.25 1.69
N PRO A 91 -4.60 1.99 2.93
CA PRO A 91 -4.93 2.85 4.06
C PRO A 91 -4.38 4.28 3.88
N LEU A 92 -3.22 4.44 3.23
CA LEU A 92 -2.69 5.78 2.91
C LEU A 92 -3.62 6.54 1.95
N PHE A 93 -4.11 5.89 0.91
CA PHE A 93 -5.10 6.49 0.02
C PHE A 93 -6.38 6.88 0.77
N LEU A 94 -6.91 6.00 1.63
CA LEU A 94 -8.10 6.27 2.43
C LEU A 94 -7.90 7.45 3.38
N TYR A 95 -6.71 7.59 3.98
CA TYR A 95 -6.34 8.76 4.77
C TYR A 95 -6.38 10.04 3.94
N MET A 96 -5.74 10.05 2.77
CA MET A 96 -5.69 11.20 1.88
C MET A 96 -7.08 11.59 1.37
N ARG A 97 -7.91 10.59 1.03
CA ARG A 97 -9.30 10.79 0.61
C ARG A 97 -10.13 11.43 1.70
N GLN A 98 -10.06 10.90 2.93
CA GLN A 98 -10.78 11.48 4.07
C GLN A 98 -10.35 12.93 4.32
N HIS A 99 -9.04 13.19 4.33
CA HIS A 99 -8.53 14.54 4.55
C HIS A 99 -8.98 15.53 3.47
N HIS A 100 -9.08 15.09 2.21
CA HIS A 100 -9.59 15.92 1.12
C HIS A 100 -11.08 16.24 1.27
N LEU A 101 -11.89 15.25 1.65
CA LEU A 101 -13.32 15.45 1.91
C LEU A 101 -13.57 16.38 3.10
N ASP A 102 -12.80 16.23 4.18
CA ASP A 102 -12.87 17.11 5.35
C ASP A 102 -12.61 18.57 4.95
N LYS A 103 -11.65 18.82 4.04
CA LYS A 103 -11.36 20.16 3.51
C LYS A 103 -12.49 20.73 2.66
N ILE A 104 -13.05 19.95 1.74
CA ILE A 104 -14.17 20.40 0.91
C ILE A 104 -15.36 20.80 1.79
N GLN A 105 -15.68 20.01 2.82
CA GLN A 105 -16.79 20.28 3.71
C GLN A 105 -16.59 21.56 4.53
N GLN A 106 -15.37 21.82 5.01
CA GLN A 106 -15.05 23.07 5.72
C GLN A 106 -15.24 24.30 4.84
N THR A 107 -14.74 24.26 3.59
CA THR A 107 -14.91 25.37 2.63
C THR A 107 -16.37 25.62 2.23
N GLN A 108 -17.28 24.66 2.43
CA GLN A 108 -18.72 24.85 2.19
C GLN A 108 -19.46 25.47 3.40
N LEU A 109 -18.84 25.45 4.58
CA LEU A 109 -19.41 25.97 5.83
C LEU A 109 -18.94 27.40 6.16
N ASP A 110 -17.84 27.84 5.52
CA ASP A 110 -17.28 29.21 5.60
C ASP A 110 -17.85 30.11 4.49
#